data_AF-A0A1H5SIS5-F1
#
_entry.id   AF-A0A1H5SIS5-F1
#
_cell.length_a   1.000
_cell.length_b   1.000
_cell.length_c   1.000
_cell.angle_alpha   90.00
_cell.angle_beta   90.00
_cell.angle_gamma   90.00
#
_symmetry.space_group_name_H-M   'P 1'
#
loop_
_entity.id
_entity.type
_entity.pdbx_description
1 polymer ?
#
loop_
_entity_poly.entity_id
_entity_poly.type
_entity_poly.pdbx_seq_one_letter_code
_entity_poly.pdbx_strand_id
1 'polypeptide(L)'
;MDKELITTFKKYKESYDNGLENHNAVYEDYDELHFINSELEFYQICYETANVTEQRLIVNNKDYTEYEYRYINEFEYNDINQIDSNINENYDIKNLIKDDSKFLSDGYNLEICNQLTTSFTKIISFLETKKSGIGTNSHPIMKVENTLNWQGSELEFAELVKALIMSKKLNPEFLQNKIFERMKLFFNVKDFSESDKLKEIRNRTNTPTPLINVLEISLTNWIENKVSIK
;
A
#
# COMPACT_ATOMS: atom_id res chain seq x y z
N MET A 1 -7.09 10.83 -6.90
CA MET A 1 -8.54 10.56 -7.02
C MET A 1 -9.09 10.84 -5.65
N ASP A 2 -9.92 11.88 -5.49
CA ASP A 2 -10.40 12.29 -4.17
C ASP A 2 -11.34 11.21 -3.65
N LYS A 3 -10.87 10.48 -2.65
CA LYS A 3 -11.62 9.41 -1.98
C LYS A 3 -12.70 10.07 -1.12
N GLU A 4 -13.95 9.71 -1.35
CA GLU A 4 -15.06 10.21 -0.52
C GLU A 4 -14.84 9.84 0.95
N LEU A 5 -14.83 10.83 1.84
CA LEU A 5 -14.70 10.61 3.27
C LEU A 5 -15.95 9.90 3.82
N ILE A 6 -15.76 8.71 4.39
CA ILE A 6 -16.83 7.96 5.05
C ILE A 6 -16.70 8.10 6.55
N THR A 7 -17.66 8.79 7.17
CA THR A 7 -17.64 9.09 8.61
C THR A 7 -18.40 8.08 9.47
N THR A 8 -19.17 7.16 8.87
CA THR A 8 -19.97 6.17 9.60
C THR A 8 -19.52 4.74 9.34
N PHE A 9 -19.37 3.95 10.40
CA PHE A 9 -19.00 2.53 10.28
C PHE A 9 -19.99 1.73 9.41
N LYS A 10 -21.28 2.03 9.49
CA LYS A 10 -22.30 1.36 8.68
C LYS A 10 -22.02 1.55 7.19
N LYS A 11 -21.87 2.81 6.75
CA LYS A 11 -21.58 3.13 5.34
C LYS A 11 -20.26 2.50 4.91
N TYR A 12 -19.23 2.56 5.77
CA TYR A 12 -17.92 1.97 5.45
C TYR A 12 -18.02 0.46 5.19
N LYS A 13 -18.72 -0.26 6.07
CA LYS A 13 -18.93 -1.69 5.93
C LYS A 13 -19.69 -2.04 4.65
N GLU A 14 -20.71 -1.26 4.30
CA GLU A 14 -21.51 -1.44 3.07
C GLU A 14 -20.69 -1.15 1.81
N SER A 15 -19.72 -0.24 1.87
CA SER A 15 -18.89 0.13 0.72
C SER A 15 -17.55 -0.60 0.62
N TYR A 16 -17.19 -1.44 1.60
CA TYR A 16 -15.85 -2.05 1.68
C TYR A 16 -15.48 -2.84 0.43
N ASP A 17 -16.35 -3.76 0.00
CA ASP A 17 -16.06 -4.63 -1.15
C ASP A 17 -15.90 -3.82 -2.45
N ASN A 18 -16.73 -2.79 -2.63
CA ASN A 18 -16.59 -1.86 -3.75
C ASN A 18 -15.30 -1.03 -3.66
N GLY A 19 -14.90 -0.61 -2.45
CA GLY A 19 -13.62 0.07 -2.21
C GLY A 19 -12.42 -0.80 -2.59
N LEU A 20 -12.45 -2.08 -2.20
CA LEU A 20 -11.42 -3.06 -2.54
C LEU A 20 -11.36 -3.33 -4.05
N GLU A 21 -12.51 -3.50 -4.70
CA GLU A 21 -12.58 -3.70 -6.15
C GLU A 21 -11.98 -2.50 -6.92
N ASN A 22 -12.35 -1.28 -6.52
CA ASN A 22 -11.79 -0.06 -7.11
C ASN A 22 -10.28 0.07 -6.85
N HIS A 23 -9.80 -0.30 -5.65
CA HIS A 23 -8.38 -0.29 -5.34
C HIS A 23 -7.61 -1.28 -6.24
N ASN A 24 -8.11 -2.50 -6.39
CA ASN A 24 -7.51 -3.52 -7.24
C ASN A 24 -7.55 -3.15 -8.73
N ALA A 25 -8.59 -2.44 -9.18
CA ALA A 25 -8.69 -1.95 -10.56
C ALA A 25 -7.63 -0.88 -10.88
N VAL A 26 -7.20 -0.10 -9.88
CA VAL A 26 -6.16 0.93 -10.04
C VAL A 26 -4.76 0.36 -9.84
N TYR A 27 -4.60 -0.60 -8.94
CA TYR A 27 -3.31 -1.18 -8.55
C TYR A 27 -3.31 -2.70 -8.78
N GLU A 28 -3.01 -3.10 -10.02
CA GLU A 28 -3.07 -4.50 -10.48
C GLU A 28 -2.20 -5.48 -9.65
N ASP A 29 -1.16 -4.98 -8.99
CA ASP A 29 -0.23 -5.75 -8.17
C ASP A 29 -0.60 -5.83 -6.68
N TYR A 30 -1.59 -5.06 -6.23
CA TYR A 30 -1.93 -4.88 -4.82
C TYR A 30 -3.01 -5.89 -4.40
N ASP A 31 -2.84 -6.44 -3.21
CA ASP A 31 -3.78 -7.40 -2.62
C ASP A 31 -4.67 -6.73 -1.55
N GLU A 32 -5.65 -7.48 -1.04
CA GLU A 32 -6.54 -6.99 0.02
C GLU A 32 -5.76 -6.52 1.26
N LEU A 33 -4.59 -7.11 1.54
CA LEU A 33 -3.75 -6.68 2.66
C LEU A 33 -3.19 -5.27 2.44
N HIS A 34 -2.75 -4.95 1.22
CA HIS A 34 -2.32 -3.60 0.88
C HIS A 34 -3.47 -2.59 1.01
N PHE A 35 -4.65 -2.93 0.47
CA PHE A 35 -5.85 -2.09 0.63
C PHE A 35 -6.14 -1.82 2.12
N ILE A 36 -6.20 -2.88 2.94
CA ILE A 36 -6.48 -2.75 4.37
C ILE A 36 -5.44 -1.88 5.08
N ASN A 37 -4.14 -2.04 4.77
CA ASN A 37 -3.11 -1.22 5.40
C ASN A 37 -3.26 0.26 5.03
N SER A 38 -3.57 0.57 3.76
CA SER A 38 -3.84 1.94 3.33
C SER A 38 -5.08 2.53 3.99
N GLU A 39 -6.16 1.74 4.11
CA GLU A 39 -7.36 2.17 4.82
C GLU A 39 -7.08 2.40 6.32
N LEU A 40 -6.31 1.52 6.97
CA LEU A 40 -5.94 1.65 8.37
C LEU A 40 -5.18 2.95 8.63
N GLU A 41 -4.16 3.23 7.82
CA GLU A 41 -3.39 4.48 7.91
C GLU A 41 -4.31 5.70 7.74
N PHE A 42 -5.17 5.69 6.72
CA PHE A 42 -6.12 6.78 6.48
C PHE A 42 -7.08 7.02 7.66
N TYR A 43 -7.69 5.96 8.21
CA TYR A 43 -8.64 6.09 9.31
C TYR A 43 -7.98 6.36 10.65
N GLN A 44 -6.72 5.96 10.84
CA GLN A 44 -5.93 6.34 12.01
C GLN A 44 -5.72 7.86 12.04
N ILE A 45 -5.34 8.46 10.91
CA ILE A 45 -5.21 9.93 10.78
C ILE A 45 -6.56 10.62 11.04
N CYS A 46 -7.65 10.08 10.49
CA CYS A 46 -8.99 10.62 10.73
C CYS A 46 -9.37 10.56 12.21
N TYR A 47 -9.05 9.46 12.89
CA TYR A 47 -9.26 9.30 14.32
C TYR A 47 -8.43 10.31 15.11
N GLU A 48 -7.12 10.39 14.88
CA GLU A 48 -6.22 11.31 15.59
C GLU A 48 -6.65 12.77 15.41
N THR A 49 -7.12 13.13 14.21
CA THR A 49 -7.62 14.49 13.93
C THR A 49 -8.90 14.77 14.72
N ALA A 50 -9.82 13.81 14.82
CA ALA A 50 -11.08 13.95 15.55
C ALA A 50 -10.95 13.74 17.07
N ASN A 51 -9.85 13.12 17.52
CA ASN A 51 -9.63 12.76 18.92
C ASN A 51 -9.11 13.95 19.72
N VAL A 52 -10.02 14.89 19.97
CA VAL A 52 -9.78 16.05 20.80
C VAL A 52 -9.96 15.68 22.27
N THR A 53 -8.92 15.90 23.07
CA THR A 53 -8.92 15.60 24.51
C THR A 53 -8.44 16.81 25.29
N GLU A 54 -8.88 16.92 26.55
CA GLU A 54 -8.36 17.96 27.45
C GLU A 54 -6.91 17.60 27.82
N GLN A 55 -5.99 18.49 27.46
CA GLN A 55 -4.57 18.36 27.70
C GLN A 55 -4.09 19.49 28.60
N ARG A 56 -3.16 19.18 29.50
CA ARG A 56 -2.51 20.17 30.36
C ARG A 56 -1.21 20.64 29.72
N LEU A 57 -1.16 21.90 29.31
CA LEU A 57 -0.04 22.54 28.66
C LEU A 57 0.78 23.38 29.65
N ILE A 58 2.09 23.45 29.40
CA ILE A 58 3.01 24.33 30.15
C ILE A 58 3.16 25.63 29.35
N VAL A 59 2.78 26.75 29.96
CA VAL A 59 2.93 28.08 29.37
C VAL A 59 4.05 28.81 30.13
N ASN A 60 5.11 29.13 29.40
CA ASN A 60 6.26 29.86 29.96
C ASN A 60 6.09 31.35 29.69
N ASN A 61 5.82 32.11 30.75
CA ASN A 61 5.89 33.57 30.74
C ASN A 61 7.30 34.02 31.15
N LYS A 62 7.63 35.30 30.91
CA LYS A 62 8.97 35.85 31.23
C LYS A 62 9.34 35.69 32.72
N ASP A 63 8.35 35.69 33.60
CA ASP A 63 8.54 35.79 35.05
C ASP A 63 8.06 34.54 35.82
N TYR A 64 7.31 33.63 35.18
CA TYR A 64 6.77 32.43 35.83
C TYR A 64 6.30 31.37 34.80
N THR A 65 6.15 30.13 35.26
CA THR A 65 5.53 29.03 34.50
C THR A 65 4.13 28.77 35.04
N GLU A 66 3.14 28.69 34.15
CA GLU A 66 1.76 28.33 34.50
C GLU A 66 1.28 27.13 33.70
N TYR A 67 0.19 26.52 34.16
CA TYR A 67 -0.48 25.41 33.47
C TYR A 67 -1.81 25.89 32.90
N GLU A 68 -2.06 25.55 31.65
CA GLU A 68 -3.33 25.80 30.96
C GLU A 68 -3.95 24.48 30.51
N TYR A 69 -5.26 24.34 30.64
CA TYR A 69 -5.99 23.19 30.13
C TYR A 69 -6.65 23.58 28.81
N ARG A 70 -6.40 22.81 27.75
CA ARG A 70 -6.99 23.03 26.43
C ARG A 70 -7.48 21.72 25.81
N TYR A 71 -8.57 21.80 25.09
CA TYR A 71 -9.03 20.75 24.20
C TYR A 71 -8.25 20.83 22.89
N ILE A 72 -7.39 19.84 22.66
CA ILE A 72 -6.56 19.76 21.46
C ILE A 72 -6.46 18.31 20.98
N ASN A 73 -6.16 18.14 19.70
CA ASN A 73 -5.84 16.83 19.13
C ASN A 73 -4.32 16.55 19.22
N GLU A 74 -3.90 15.36 18.79
CA GLU A 74 -2.50 14.93 18.86
C GLU A 74 -1.57 15.77 17.97
N PHE A 75 -2.04 16.20 16.81
CA PHE A 75 -1.25 17.03 15.88
C PHE A 75 -0.96 18.41 16.47
N GLU A 76 -1.98 19.08 17.00
CA GLU A 76 -1.83 20.37 17.66
C GLU A 76 -0.96 20.28 18.92
N TYR A 77 -1.08 19.18 19.67
CA TYR A 77 -0.18 18.92 20.80
C TYR A 77 1.28 18.78 20.35
N ASN A 78 1.53 18.05 19.27
CA ASN A 78 2.87 17.87 18.71
C ASN A 78 3.45 19.19 18.21
N ASP A 79 2.66 20.00 17.51
CA ASP A 79 3.06 21.33 17.04
C ASP A 79 3.45 22.26 18.20
N ILE A 80 2.63 22.30 19.26
CA ILE A 80 2.91 23.11 20.46
C ILE A 80 4.21 22.69 21.13
N ASN A 81 4.50 21.39 21.15
CA ASN A 81 5.69 20.82 21.79
C ASN A 81 6.89 20.66 20.84
N GLN A 82 6.79 21.13 19.59
CA GLN A 82 7.85 21.01 18.57
C GLN A 82 8.29 19.56 18.34
N ILE A 83 7.33 18.64 18.38
CA ILE A 83 7.54 17.23 18.06
C ILE A 83 7.32 17.08 16.55
N ASP A 84 8.38 16.78 15.81
CA ASP A 84 8.28 16.53 14.37
C ASP A 84 7.42 15.28 14.10
N SER A 85 6.28 15.49 13.45
CA SER A 85 5.44 14.44 12.88
C SER A 85 5.57 14.44 11.36
N ASN A 86 5.83 13.27 10.77
CA ASN A 86 5.79 13.09 9.31
C ASN A 86 4.37 12.93 8.76
N ILE A 87 3.35 12.99 9.62
CA ILE A 87 1.95 12.74 9.31
C ILE A 87 1.17 14.02 9.55
N ASN A 88 0.32 14.38 8.59
CA ASN A 88 -0.51 15.59 8.63
C ASN A 88 -1.95 15.24 9.02
N GLU A 89 -2.63 16.21 9.65
CA GLU A 89 -4.07 16.16 9.93
C GLU A 89 -4.91 15.93 8.68
N ASN A 90 -6.08 15.31 8.88
CA ASN A 90 -7.10 15.25 7.83
C ASN A 90 -7.93 16.54 7.80
N TYR A 91 -7.77 17.36 6.76
CA TYR A 91 -8.46 18.65 6.63
C TYR A 91 -9.99 18.54 6.60
N ASP A 92 -10.55 17.50 5.98
CA ASP A 92 -12.00 17.32 5.92
C ASP A 92 -12.57 17.05 7.32
N ILE A 93 -11.88 16.22 8.11
CA ILE A 93 -12.24 15.98 9.52
C ILE A 93 -12.09 17.25 10.34
N LYS A 94 -11.00 17.99 10.17
CA LYS A 94 -10.77 19.25 10.88
C LYS A 94 -11.90 20.25 10.64
N ASN A 95 -12.38 20.36 9.40
CA ASN A 95 -13.51 21.22 9.04
C ASN A 95 -14.85 20.75 9.65
N LEU A 96 -15.03 19.45 9.86
CA LEU A 96 -16.25 18.90 10.47
C LEU A 96 -16.32 19.12 11.99
N ILE A 97 -15.16 19.12 12.67
CA ILE A 97 -15.10 19.22 14.14
C ILE A 97 -14.95 20.65 14.65
N LYS A 98 -14.47 21.58 13.82
CA LYS A 98 -14.32 22.99 14.21
C LYS A 98 -15.66 23.71 14.25
N ASP A 99 -15.89 24.40 15.35
CA ASP A 99 -17.05 25.23 15.62
C ASP A 99 -16.59 26.45 16.43
N ASP A 100 -16.33 27.56 15.75
CA ASP A 100 -15.83 28.80 16.35
C ASP A 100 -16.79 29.40 17.40
N SER A 101 -18.04 28.92 17.48
CA SER A 101 -18.98 29.32 18.52
C SER A 101 -18.72 28.66 19.89
N LYS A 102 -17.82 27.65 19.95
CA LYS A 102 -17.55 26.83 21.13
C LYS A 102 -16.32 27.28 21.91
N PHE A 103 -16.43 28.41 22.59
CA PHE A 103 -15.33 28.98 23.39
C PHE A 103 -14.85 28.11 24.55
N LEU A 104 -15.73 27.31 25.17
CA LEU A 104 -15.38 26.46 26.32
C LEU A 104 -14.61 25.19 25.94
N SER A 105 -14.52 24.88 24.64
CA SER A 105 -13.85 23.69 24.11
C SER A 105 -12.87 24.07 23.00
N ASP A 106 -12.24 25.23 23.13
CA ASP A 106 -11.19 25.71 22.22
C ASP A 106 -11.58 25.70 20.74
N GLY A 107 -12.87 25.94 20.45
CA GLY A 107 -13.41 25.95 19.09
C GLY A 107 -13.77 24.57 18.54
N TYR A 108 -13.88 23.53 19.37
CA TYR A 108 -14.28 22.19 18.97
C TYR A 108 -15.71 21.82 19.33
N ASN A 109 -16.40 21.14 18.42
CA ASN A 109 -17.65 20.45 18.70
C ASN A 109 -17.38 19.04 19.25
N LEU A 110 -17.25 18.94 20.58
CA LEU A 110 -16.92 17.67 21.26
C LEU A 110 -17.95 16.55 21.03
N GLU A 111 -19.21 16.88 20.74
CA GLU A 111 -20.22 15.87 20.40
C GLU A 111 -19.90 15.21 19.06
N ILE A 112 -19.57 16.01 18.04
CA ILE A 112 -19.15 15.51 16.73
C ILE A 112 -17.84 14.73 16.86
N CYS A 113 -16.86 15.26 17.62
CA CYS A 113 -15.61 14.54 17.90
C CYS A 113 -15.89 13.13 18.44
N ASN A 114 -16.73 13.01 19.46
CA ASN A 114 -17.07 11.71 20.07
C ASN A 114 -17.80 10.76 19.10
N GLN A 115 -18.69 11.28 18.26
CA GLN A 115 -19.38 10.47 17.24
C GLN A 115 -18.40 9.93 16.19
N LEU A 116 -17.51 10.80 15.71
CA LEU A 116 -16.50 10.46 14.71
C LEU A 116 -15.47 9.48 15.27
N THR A 117 -14.87 9.74 16.44
CA THR A 117 -13.90 8.83 17.06
C THR A 117 -14.52 7.46 17.31
N THR A 118 -15.75 7.39 17.84
CA THR A 118 -16.48 6.12 18.03
C THR A 118 -16.65 5.35 16.72
N SER A 119 -16.97 6.06 15.65
CA SER A 119 -17.16 5.48 14.33
C SER A 119 -15.83 4.98 13.73
N PHE A 120 -14.77 5.80 13.79
CA PHE A 120 -13.45 5.44 13.28
C PHE A 120 -12.84 4.29 14.07
N THR A 121 -12.99 4.24 15.39
CA THR A 121 -12.56 3.09 16.20
C THR A 121 -13.23 1.79 15.73
N LYS A 122 -14.52 1.83 15.37
CA LYS A 122 -15.23 0.65 14.82
C LYS A 122 -14.72 0.27 13.45
N ILE A 123 -14.42 1.24 12.58
CA ILE A 123 -13.83 1.02 11.26
C ILE A 123 -12.44 0.38 11.39
N ILE A 124 -11.55 0.97 12.20
CA ILE A 124 -10.21 0.47 12.48
C ILE A 124 -10.28 -0.95 13.05
N SER A 125 -11.15 -1.21 14.03
CA SER A 125 -11.32 -2.54 14.62
C SER A 125 -11.79 -3.59 13.60
N PHE A 126 -12.69 -3.21 12.69
CA PHE A 126 -13.13 -4.07 11.59
C PHE A 126 -12.00 -4.39 10.62
N LEU A 127 -11.19 -3.40 10.26
CA LEU A 127 -10.02 -3.56 9.40
C LEU A 127 -8.95 -4.44 10.03
N GLU A 128 -8.64 -4.26 11.32
CA GLU A 128 -7.69 -5.12 12.04
C GLU A 128 -8.18 -6.57 12.15
N THR A 129 -9.50 -6.76 12.33
CA THR A 129 -10.12 -8.09 12.30
C THR A 129 -9.95 -8.75 10.93
N LYS A 130 -10.19 -7.99 9.85
CA LYS A 130 -10.01 -8.45 8.46
C LYS A 130 -8.54 -8.80 8.18
N LYS A 131 -7.60 -7.92 8.56
CA LYS A 131 -6.16 -8.11 8.45
C LYS A 131 -5.69 -9.39 9.14
N SER A 132 -6.15 -9.62 10.36
CA SER A 132 -5.84 -10.82 11.14
C SER A 132 -6.42 -12.10 10.50
N GLY A 133 -7.58 -12.01 9.85
CA GLY A 133 -8.21 -13.11 9.11
C GLY A 133 -7.44 -13.54 7.86
N ILE A 134 -6.74 -12.61 7.19
CA ILE A 134 -5.93 -12.88 5.99
C ILE A 134 -4.67 -13.69 6.35
N GLY A 135 -4.13 -13.54 7.56
CA GLY A 135 -2.95 -14.28 8.02
C GLY A 135 -3.20 -15.73 8.42
N THR A 136 -4.45 -16.15 8.61
CA THR A 136 -4.80 -17.50 9.15
C THR A 136 -5.50 -18.42 8.16
N ASN A 137 -5.98 -17.93 7.02
CA ASN A 137 -6.59 -18.77 5.99
C ASN A 137 -6.11 -18.39 4.60
N SER A 138 -5.45 -19.35 3.96
CA SER A 138 -5.14 -19.44 2.52
C SER A 138 -4.25 -18.35 1.94
N HIS A 139 -3.15 -18.78 1.32
CA HIS A 139 -2.59 -18.04 0.19
C HIS A 139 -3.76 -17.64 -0.73
N PRO A 140 -3.93 -16.35 -1.04
CA PRO A 140 -4.98 -15.96 -1.97
C PRO A 140 -4.67 -16.66 -3.29
N ILE A 141 -5.58 -17.53 -3.70
CA ILE A 141 -5.64 -18.00 -5.07
C ILE A 141 -5.90 -16.73 -5.87
N MET A 142 -4.85 -16.15 -6.45
CA MET A 142 -4.98 -15.08 -7.44
C MET A 142 -6.06 -15.52 -8.42
N LYS A 143 -7.12 -14.72 -8.58
CA LYS A 143 -8.03 -14.89 -9.71
C LYS A 143 -7.22 -14.64 -10.97
N VAL A 144 -6.82 -15.72 -11.63
CA VAL A 144 -6.00 -15.67 -12.84
C VAL A 144 -6.91 -15.40 -14.04
N GLU A 145 -7.39 -14.17 -14.18
CA GLU A 145 -8.27 -13.80 -15.31
C GLU A 145 -7.47 -13.47 -16.58
N ASN A 146 -6.16 -13.20 -16.47
CA ASN A 146 -5.28 -12.87 -17.61
C ASN A 146 -4.05 -13.78 -17.66
N THR A 147 -4.22 -15.08 -17.98
CA THR A 147 -3.07 -15.96 -18.26
C THR A 147 -2.59 -15.80 -19.70
N LEU A 148 -1.30 -15.49 -19.88
CA LEU A 148 -0.62 -15.73 -21.14
C LEU A 148 -0.11 -17.18 -21.13
N ASN A 149 -0.27 -17.91 -22.23
CA ASN A 149 0.38 -19.22 -22.36
C ASN A 149 1.80 -19.02 -22.87
N TRP A 150 2.79 -19.18 -22.00
CA TRP A 150 4.20 -19.13 -22.43
C TRP A 150 4.47 -20.15 -23.54
N GLN A 151 4.97 -19.65 -24.68
CA GLN A 151 5.28 -20.47 -25.85
C GLN A 151 6.77 -20.86 -25.93
N GLY A 152 7.62 -20.29 -25.08
CA GLY A 152 9.03 -20.66 -25.00
C GLY A 152 9.27 -21.87 -24.09
N SER A 153 10.52 -22.25 -23.94
CA SER A 153 10.96 -23.23 -22.96
C SER A 153 10.92 -22.66 -21.53
N GLU A 154 10.85 -23.53 -20.53
CA GLU A 154 10.97 -23.17 -19.11
C GLU A 154 12.29 -22.45 -18.80
N LEU A 155 13.35 -22.79 -19.54
CA LEU A 155 14.66 -22.16 -19.40
C LEU A 155 14.61 -20.72 -19.91
N GLU A 156 14.04 -20.47 -21.09
CA GLU A 156 13.85 -19.13 -21.63
C GLU A 156 12.94 -18.28 -20.72
N PHE A 157 11.91 -18.88 -20.12
CA PHE A 157 11.11 -18.22 -19.10
C PHE A 157 11.97 -17.77 -17.91
N ALA A 158 12.83 -18.65 -17.38
CA ALA A 158 13.72 -18.29 -16.28
C ALA A 158 14.68 -17.16 -16.64
N GLU A 159 15.20 -17.16 -17.87
CA GLU A 159 16.08 -16.13 -18.39
C GLU A 159 15.35 -14.78 -18.52
N LEU A 160 14.10 -14.78 -18.97
CA LEU A 160 13.25 -13.58 -19.07
C LEU A 160 12.98 -12.97 -17.70
N VAL A 161 12.48 -13.77 -16.74
CA VAL A 161 12.15 -13.29 -15.39
C VAL A 161 13.39 -12.71 -14.72
N LYS A 162 14.53 -13.39 -14.86
CA LYS A 162 15.79 -12.91 -14.31
C LYS A 162 16.27 -11.62 -14.96
N ALA A 163 16.07 -11.45 -16.26
CA ALA A 163 16.37 -10.20 -16.94
C ALA A 163 15.53 -9.04 -16.43
N LEU A 164 14.23 -9.26 -16.22
CA LEU A 164 13.33 -8.26 -15.65
C LEU A 164 13.76 -7.83 -14.25
N ILE A 165 14.13 -8.79 -13.40
CA ILE A 165 14.69 -8.52 -12.06
C ILE A 165 15.97 -7.69 -12.16
N MET A 166 16.93 -8.12 -12.99
CA MET A 166 18.22 -7.44 -13.15
C MET A 166 18.10 -6.04 -13.75
N SER A 167 17.11 -5.83 -14.62
CA SER A 167 16.83 -4.52 -15.23
C SER A 167 16.20 -3.50 -14.26
N LYS A 168 15.90 -3.91 -13.02
CA LYS A 168 15.21 -3.10 -12.00
C LYS A 168 13.89 -2.51 -12.49
N LYS A 169 13.20 -3.21 -13.41
CA LYS A 169 11.88 -2.82 -13.94
C LYS A 169 10.72 -3.44 -13.18
N LEU A 170 11.02 -4.32 -12.21
CA LEU A 170 10.06 -4.89 -11.28
C LEU A 170 10.19 -4.20 -9.92
N ASN A 171 9.12 -4.25 -9.12
CA ASN A 171 9.13 -3.65 -7.78
C ASN A 171 10.28 -4.26 -6.95
N PRO A 172 11.24 -3.42 -6.49
CA PRO A 172 12.47 -3.87 -5.83
C PRO A 172 12.24 -4.46 -4.43
N GLU A 173 11.05 -4.29 -3.85
CA GLU A 173 10.72 -4.77 -2.51
C GLU A 173 10.37 -6.27 -2.47
N PHE A 174 10.04 -6.87 -3.62
CA PHE A 174 9.75 -8.29 -3.69
C PHE A 174 11.02 -9.14 -3.77
N LEU A 175 11.06 -10.18 -2.95
CA LEU A 175 12.07 -11.23 -3.06
C LEU A 175 11.96 -11.95 -4.41
N GLN A 176 13.11 -12.36 -4.96
CA GLN A 176 13.21 -13.03 -6.25
C GLN A 176 12.26 -14.24 -6.38
N ASN A 177 12.17 -15.08 -5.35
CA ASN A 177 11.28 -16.25 -5.34
C ASN A 177 9.80 -15.86 -5.50
N LYS A 178 9.36 -14.75 -4.88
CA LYS A 178 8.00 -14.24 -5.01
C LYS A 178 7.70 -13.74 -6.42
N ILE A 179 8.68 -13.10 -7.05
CA ILE A 179 8.58 -12.67 -8.45
C ILE A 179 8.42 -13.88 -9.38
N PHE A 180 9.21 -14.94 -9.18
CA PHE A 180 9.11 -16.17 -9.96
C PHE A 180 7.74 -16.84 -9.83
N GLU A 181 7.19 -16.94 -8.61
CA GLU A 181 5.86 -17.51 -8.39
C GLU A 181 4.76 -16.69 -9.10
N ARG A 182 4.79 -15.36 -8.99
CA ARG A 182 3.82 -14.50 -9.70
C ARG A 182 3.93 -14.64 -11.22
N MET A 183 5.15 -14.63 -11.75
CA MET A 183 5.38 -14.79 -13.19
C MET A 183 4.96 -16.18 -13.69
N LYS A 184 5.18 -17.23 -12.90
CA LYS A 184 4.76 -18.60 -13.23
C LYS A 184 3.24 -18.70 -13.37
N LEU A 185 2.51 -18.07 -12.46
CA LEU A 185 1.05 -17.99 -12.50
C LEU A 185 0.56 -17.19 -13.72
N PHE A 186 1.17 -16.03 -13.98
CA PHE A 186 0.81 -15.17 -15.11
C PHE A 186 1.05 -15.83 -16.47
N PHE A 187 2.16 -16.55 -16.62
CA PHE A 187 2.57 -17.21 -17.86
C PHE A 187 2.10 -18.68 -17.99
N ASN A 188 1.28 -19.16 -17.03
CA ASN A 188 0.75 -20.52 -16.99
C ASN A 188 1.83 -21.62 -17.18
N VAL A 189 3.00 -21.43 -16.58
CA VAL A 189 4.11 -22.39 -16.67
C VAL A 189 3.93 -23.46 -15.60
N LYS A 190 3.62 -24.69 -16.02
CA LYS A 190 3.50 -25.85 -15.11
C LYS A 190 4.89 -26.44 -14.83
N ASP A 191 5.05 -27.07 -13.66
CA ASP A 191 6.25 -27.86 -13.30
C ASP A 191 7.62 -27.14 -13.36
N PHE A 192 7.62 -25.83 -13.10
CA PHE A 192 8.85 -25.02 -13.02
C PHE A 192 9.56 -25.14 -11.66
N SER A 193 10.87 -25.46 -11.68
CA SER A 193 11.81 -25.39 -10.54
C SER A 193 12.84 -24.27 -10.74
N GLU A 194 12.72 -23.19 -9.95
CA GLU A 194 13.64 -22.04 -10.03
C GLU A 194 15.10 -22.48 -9.84
N SER A 195 15.36 -23.27 -8.81
CA SER A 195 16.72 -23.64 -8.42
C SER A 195 17.44 -24.49 -9.48
N ASP A 196 16.70 -25.34 -10.19
CA ASP A 196 17.27 -26.20 -11.23
C ASP A 196 17.54 -25.39 -12.50
N LYS A 197 16.60 -24.54 -12.92
CA LYS A 197 16.77 -23.70 -14.12
C LYS A 197 17.86 -22.65 -13.94
N LEU A 198 18.00 -22.07 -12.75
CA LEU A 198 19.10 -21.14 -12.46
C LEU A 198 20.48 -21.82 -12.47
N LYS A 199 20.58 -23.07 -12.02
CA LYS A 199 21.81 -23.87 -12.14
C LYS A 199 22.11 -24.16 -13.60
N GLU A 200 21.09 -24.53 -14.38
CA GLU A 200 21.22 -24.80 -15.81
C GLU A 200 21.73 -23.57 -16.59
N ILE A 201 21.19 -22.38 -16.32
CA ILE A 201 21.67 -21.11 -16.92
C ILE A 201 23.16 -20.87 -16.58
N ARG A 202 23.53 -21.03 -15.30
CA ARG A 202 24.93 -20.84 -14.84
C ARG A 202 25.89 -21.83 -15.47
N ASN A 203 25.44 -23.06 -15.73
CA ASN A 203 26.26 -24.09 -16.36
C ASN A 203 26.43 -23.86 -17.87
N ARG A 204 25.42 -23.24 -18.52
CA ARG A 204 25.41 -23.06 -19.97
C ARG A 204 26.14 -21.79 -20.43
N THR A 205 26.10 -20.72 -19.63
CA THR A 205 26.69 -19.42 -20.01
C THR A 205 27.14 -18.61 -18.80
N ASN A 206 28.09 -17.69 -19.00
CA ASN A 206 28.50 -16.72 -17.98
C ASN A 206 27.48 -15.57 -17.79
N THR A 207 26.52 -15.44 -18.70
CA THR A 207 25.51 -14.38 -18.68
C THR A 207 24.21 -14.91 -18.09
N PRO A 208 23.65 -14.28 -17.05
CA PRO A 208 22.42 -14.76 -16.43
C PRO A 208 21.16 -14.62 -17.30
N THR A 209 21.23 -13.92 -18.43
CA THR A 209 20.09 -13.57 -19.30
C THR A 209 20.34 -13.84 -20.80
N PRO A 210 20.71 -15.07 -21.21
CA PRO A 210 21.04 -15.39 -22.61
C PRO A 210 19.92 -15.05 -23.60
N LEU A 211 18.67 -15.31 -23.25
CA LEU A 211 17.50 -15.01 -24.08
C LEU A 211 17.48 -13.55 -24.58
N ILE A 212 17.76 -12.60 -23.70
CA ILE A 212 17.74 -11.17 -24.05
C ILE A 212 18.84 -10.83 -25.05
N ASN A 213 20.02 -11.42 -24.89
CA ASN A 213 21.13 -11.22 -25.84
C ASN A 213 20.77 -11.76 -27.23
N VAL A 214 20.10 -12.92 -27.29
CA VAL A 214 19.65 -13.51 -28.56
C VAL A 214 18.58 -12.64 -29.23
N LEU A 215 17.64 -12.12 -28.44
CA LEU A 215 16.62 -11.17 -28.90
C LEU A 215 17.25 -9.88 -29.43
N GLU A 216 18.20 -9.31 -28.70
CA GLU A 216 18.92 -8.09 -29.09
C GLU A 216 19.65 -8.27 -30.42
N ILE A 217 20.38 -9.38 -30.59
CA ILE A 217 21.06 -9.71 -31.85
C ILE A 217 20.05 -9.86 -32.98
N SER A 218 18.94 -10.57 -32.74
CA SER A 218 17.92 -10.82 -33.76
C SER A 218 17.22 -9.52 -34.20
N LEU A 219 16.89 -8.64 -33.25
CA LEU A 219 16.31 -7.33 -33.52
C LEU A 219 17.30 -6.42 -34.25
N THR A 220 18.57 -6.40 -33.83
CA THR A 220 19.61 -5.62 -34.49
C THR A 220 19.79 -6.08 -35.94
N ASN A 221 19.84 -7.39 -36.17
CA ASN A 221 19.93 -7.96 -37.52
C ASN A 221 18.71 -7.59 -38.37
N TRP A 222 17.50 -7.61 -37.80
CA TRP A 222 16.28 -7.18 -38.49
C TRP A 222 16.30 -5.68 -38.82
N ILE A 223 16.63 -4.81 -37.86
CA ILE A 223 16.75 -3.35 -38.05
C ILE A 223 17.78 -3.02 -39.14
N GLU A 224 18.91 -3.72 -39.13
CA GLU A 224 20.00 -3.52 -40.08
C GLU A 224 19.77 -4.23 -41.42
N ASN A 225 18.62 -4.89 -41.62
CA ASN A 225 18.31 -5.75 -42.79
C ASN A 225 19.41 -6.79 -43.08
N LYS A 226 20.13 -7.25 -42.06
CA LYS A 226 21.04 -8.38 -42.15
C LYS A 226 20.18 -9.64 -42.18
N VAL A 227 19.89 -10.13 -43.38
CA VAL A 227 19.24 -11.43 -43.55
C VAL A 227 20.15 -12.51 -42.95
N SER A 228 19.76 -13.07 -41.81
CA SER A 228 20.35 -14.32 -41.34
C SER A 228 19.99 -15.42 -42.34
N ILE A 229 20.95 -15.75 -43.20
CA ILE A 229 20.93 -16.98 -43.97
C ILE A 229 21.13 -18.12 -42.96
N LYS A 230 20.07 -18.92 -42.79
CA LYS A 230 19.97 -20.25 -42.17
C LYS A 230 21.02 -20.65 -41.12
#